data_AF-A0A958V863-F1
#
_entry.id   AF-A0A958V863-F1
#
_cell.length_a   1.000
_cell.length_b   1.000
_cell.length_c   1.000
_cell.angle_alpha   90.00
_cell.angle_beta   90.00
_cell.angle_gamma   90.00
#
_symmetry.space_group_name_H-M   'P 1'
#
loop_
_entity.id
_entity.type
_entity.pdbx_description
1 polymer ?
#
loop_
_entity_poly.entity_id
_entity_poly.type
_entity_poly.pdbx_seq_one_letter_code
_entity_poly.pdbx_strand_id
1 'polypeptide(L)'
;MAVWIQIIGLRKSGSIENEKEKIFEILNKTEFDFDFVKQKTGVGLEKTVWNLTKSKGIEFFELPILDQSLKIYFDNPNFIEFSGSFELFSSWFRFADKEQSELTNGIRKVFRNIASEYGISKLIYFSEWFFELGEIRNEEETFENLMEKIKNYPNLEREKLFGLESNEYYIEKISPVANNV
;
A
#
# COMPACT_ATOMS: atom_id res chain seq x y z
N MET A 1 -4.13 12.21 -17.98
CA MET A 1 -4.45 12.51 -16.56
C MET A 1 -3.86 11.36 -15.78
N ALA A 2 -2.95 11.59 -14.83
CA ALA A 2 -2.38 10.50 -14.04
C ALA A 2 -3.48 9.80 -13.24
N VAL A 3 -3.43 8.47 -13.08
CA VAL A 3 -4.33 7.74 -12.18
C VAL A 3 -3.50 7.11 -11.08
N TRP A 4 -3.84 7.38 -9.84
CA TRP A 4 -3.15 6.83 -8.69
C TRP A 4 -3.50 5.36 -8.44
N ILE A 5 -2.50 4.52 -8.14
CA ILE A 5 -2.72 3.16 -7.66
C ILE A 5 -2.81 3.16 -6.13
N GLN A 6 -3.93 2.63 -5.65
CA GLN A 6 -4.25 2.45 -4.24
C GLN A 6 -4.04 0.98 -3.86
N ILE A 7 -3.46 0.78 -2.68
CA ILE A 7 -3.13 -0.56 -2.16
C ILE A 7 -3.71 -0.67 -0.77
N ILE A 8 -4.55 -1.67 -0.54
CA ILE A 8 -5.11 -1.93 0.79
C ILE A 8 -4.84 -3.35 1.25
N GLY A 9 -4.49 -3.51 2.52
CA GLY A 9 -4.48 -4.76 3.23
C GLY A 9 -5.73 -4.91 4.07
N LEU A 10 -6.55 -5.92 3.76
CA LEU A 10 -7.79 -6.16 4.50
C LEU A 10 -7.49 -6.65 5.92
N ARG A 11 -8.04 -5.95 6.91
CA ARG A 11 -7.94 -6.32 8.32
C ARG A 11 -9.14 -5.77 9.10
N LYS A 12 -9.35 -6.23 10.33
CA LYS A 12 -10.37 -5.64 11.21
C LYS A 12 -9.71 -5.18 12.49
N SER A 13 -9.70 -3.88 12.73
CA SER A 13 -9.14 -3.31 13.96
C SER A 13 -10.18 -3.18 15.05
N GLY A 14 -9.72 -3.31 16.30
CA GLY A 14 -10.48 -2.95 17.49
C GLY A 14 -10.14 -1.56 18.08
N SER A 15 -8.97 -0.97 17.80
CA SER A 15 -8.55 0.34 18.31
C SER A 15 -7.37 0.88 17.50
N ILE A 16 -7.44 2.17 17.12
CA ILE A 16 -6.38 2.87 16.35
C ILE A 16 -5.05 2.89 17.10
N GLU A 17 -5.08 3.04 18.43
CA GLU A 17 -3.89 3.04 19.28
C GLU A 17 -3.16 1.70 19.22
N ASN A 18 -3.91 0.60 19.33
CA ASN A 18 -3.35 -0.75 19.20
C ASN A 18 -2.80 -0.99 17.79
N GLU A 19 -3.46 -0.47 16.74
CA GLU A 19 -2.95 -0.55 15.37
C GLU A 19 -1.62 0.17 15.21
N LYS A 20 -1.55 1.39 15.74
CA LYS A 20 -0.36 2.21 15.70
C LYS A 20 0.81 1.52 16.40
N GLU A 21 0.61 0.97 17.59
CA GLU A 21 1.63 0.22 18.32
C GLU A 21 2.08 -1.02 17.53
N LYS A 22 1.13 -1.80 17.01
CA LYS A 22 1.44 -3.00 16.22
C LYS A 22 2.23 -2.69 14.96
N ILE A 23 1.83 -1.68 14.20
CA ILE A 23 2.56 -1.25 13.00
C ILE A 23 3.94 -0.72 13.39
N PHE A 24 4.05 0.09 14.45
CA PHE A 24 5.33 0.58 14.95
C PHE A 24 6.30 -0.56 15.31
N GLU A 25 5.81 -1.61 15.97
CA GLU A 25 6.63 -2.78 16.28
C GLU A 25 7.14 -3.48 15.02
N ILE A 26 6.27 -3.69 14.02
CA ILE A 26 6.66 -4.30 12.73
C ILE A 26 7.74 -3.45 12.07
N LEU A 27 7.53 -2.13 11.97
CA LEU A 27 8.47 -1.23 11.29
C LEU A 27 9.84 -1.17 11.98
N ASN A 28 9.92 -1.42 13.29
CA ASN A 28 11.18 -1.43 14.03
C ASN A 28 11.89 -2.80 14.07
N LYS A 29 11.13 -3.90 14.02
CA LYS A 29 11.66 -5.27 14.14
C LYS A 29 11.99 -5.90 12.79
N THR A 30 11.28 -5.51 11.74
CA THR A 30 11.45 -6.10 10.41
C THR A 30 12.61 -5.44 9.67
N GLU A 31 13.53 -6.27 9.17
CA GLU A 31 14.56 -5.82 8.24
C GLU A 31 13.97 -5.68 6.83
N PHE A 32 14.13 -4.51 6.23
CA PHE A 32 13.63 -4.22 4.90
C PHE A 32 14.82 -4.03 3.94
N ASP A 33 14.81 -4.80 2.86
CA ASP A 33 15.75 -4.65 1.76
C ASP A 33 15.36 -3.45 0.89
N PHE A 34 16.21 -2.41 0.88
CA PHE A 34 16.08 -1.22 0.04
C PHE A 34 17.18 -1.10 -1.03
N ASP A 35 17.90 -2.19 -1.35
CA ASP A 35 18.98 -2.16 -2.35
C ASP A 35 18.47 -1.74 -3.74
N PHE A 36 17.20 -2.02 -4.02
CA PHE A 36 16.51 -1.60 -5.25
C PHE A 36 16.52 -0.07 -5.47
N VAL A 37 16.66 0.72 -4.39
CA VAL A 37 16.74 2.19 -4.46
C VAL A 37 18.09 2.64 -5.00
N LYS A 38 19.17 2.02 -4.50
CA LYS A 38 20.55 2.29 -4.91
C LYS A 38 20.76 1.94 -6.37
N GLN A 39 20.20 0.82 -6.82
CA GLN A 39 20.31 0.36 -8.21
C GLN A 39 19.72 1.36 -9.20
N LYS A 40 18.63 2.06 -8.82
CA LYS A 40 17.98 3.04 -9.70
C LYS A 40 18.64 4.42 -9.66
N THR A 41 19.08 4.87 -8.49
CA THR A 41 19.49 6.27 -8.28
C THR A 41 21.00 6.46 -8.12
N GLY A 42 21.76 5.36 -8.00
CA GLY A 42 23.18 5.39 -7.70
C GLY A 42 23.50 5.72 -6.22
N VAL A 43 22.50 6.08 -5.42
CA VAL A 43 22.63 6.48 -4.02
C VAL A 43 21.77 5.56 -3.15
N GLY A 44 22.38 4.93 -2.16
CA GLY A 44 21.65 4.12 -1.18
C GLY A 44 20.89 4.97 -0.18
N LEU A 45 19.90 4.39 0.50
CA LEU A 45 19.26 5.07 1.63
C LEU A 45 20.23 5.07 2.81
N GLU A 46 20.66 6.26 3.26
CA GLU A 46 21.55 6.40 4.41
C GLU A 46 20.89 5.98 5.73
N LYS A 47 19.55 6.11 5.82
CA LYS A 47 18.77 5.69 6.99
C LYS A 47 17.33 5.39 6.63
N THR A 48 16.82 4.25 7.07
CA THR A 48 15.43 3.80 6.86
C THR A 48 14.62 3.98 8.14
N VAL A 49 14.24 5.22 8.44
CA VAL A 49 13.42 5.52 9.63
C VAL A 49 12.00 5.84 9.22
N TRP A 50 11.08 5.00 9.65
CA TRP A 50 9.66 5.28 9.59
C TRP A 50 9.29 6.26 10.71
N ASN A 51 8.71 7.41 10.34
CA ASN A 51 8.28 8.43 11.28
C ASN A 51 6.75 8.42 11.37
N LEU A 52 6.22 8.57 12.58
CA LEU A 52 4.81 8.85 12.74
C LEU A 52 4.56 10.32 12.40
N THR A 53 3.77 10.55 11.36
CA THR A 53 3.39 11.87 10.86
C THR A 53 1.89 12.08 11.06
N LYS A 54 1.49 13.34 11.28
CA LYS A 54 0.08 13.75 11.26
C LYS A 54 -0.12 14.89 10.27
N SER A 55 -1.04 14.71 9.33
CA SER A 55 -1.40 15.74 8.36
C SER A 55 -2.90 15.75 8.14
N LYS A 56 -3.50 16.95 8.11
CA LYS A 56 -4.95 17.14 7.94
C LYS A 56 -5.80 16.26 8.88
N GLY A 57 -5.33 16.05 10.11
CA GLY A 57 -6.03 15.24 11.11
C GLY A 57 -5.77 13.72 11.03
N ILE A 58 -5.12 13.23 9.98
CA ILE A 58 -4.85 11.81 9.76
C ILE A 58 -3.42 11.48 10.22
N GLU A 59 -3.28 10.42 11.02
CA GLU A 59 -1.99 9.86 11.40
C GLU A 59 -1.58 8.74 10.44
N PHE A 60 -0.29 8.70 10.09
CA PHE A 60 0.29 7.67 9.23
C PHE A 60 1.78 7.51 9.51
N PHE A 61 2.32 6.34 9.21
CA PHE A 61 3.77 6.16 9.18
C PHE A 61 4.32 6.56 7.82
N GLU A 62 5.42 7.28 7.81
CA GLU A 62 6.07 7.79 6.62
C GLU A 62 7.55 7.44 6.60
N LEU A 63 8.01 6.89 5.47
CA LEU A 63 9.41 6.70 5.17
C LEU A 63 9.77 7.58 3.97
N PRO A 64 10.56 8.65 4.16
CA PRO A 64 11.14 9.39 3.05
C PRO A 64 12.01 8.45 2.20
N ILE A 65 11.73 8.41 0.90
CA ILE A 65 12.47 7.61 -0.08
C ILE A 65 12.62 8.45 -1.34
N LEU A 66 13.87 8.71 -1.73
CA LEU A 66 14.19 9.60 -2.86
C LEU A 66 13.63 11.03 -2.64
N ASP A 67 12.95 11.58 -3.63
CA ASP A 67 12.25 12.86 -3.63
C ASP A 67 10.82 12.76 -3.05
N GLN A 68 10.41 11.58 -2.56
CA GLN A 68 9.04 11.29 -2.14
C GLN A 68 9.00 10.45 -0.85
N SER A 69 7.87 9.81 -0.58
CA SER A 69 7.73 8.96 0.60
C SER A 69 6.85 7.73 0.36
N LEU A 70 7.12 6.67 1.13
CA LEU A 70 6.18 5.59 1.36
C LEU A 70 5.34 5.92 2.59
N LYS A 71 4.04 5.65 2.54
CA LYS A 71 3.11 5.93 3.63
C LYS A 71 2.27 4.71 3.98
N ILE A 72 1.95 4.58 5.26
CA ILE A 72 1.07 3.54 5.80
C ILE A 72 -0.01 4.23 6.62
N TYR A 73 -1.23 4.25 6.10
CA TYR A 73 -2.39 4.80 6.78
C TYR A 73 -3.18 3.68 7.45
N PHE A 74 -3.60 3.93 8.68
CA PHE A 74 -4.30 2.97 9.54
C PHE A 74 -5.57 3.56 10.15
N ASP A 75 -6.06 4.67 9.58
CA ASP A 75 -7.21 5.46 10.01
C ASP A 75 -8.56 4.76 9.80
N ASN A 76 -8.63 3.79 8.87
CA ASN A 76 -9.85 3.02 8.62
C ASN A 76 -9.87 1.73 9.46
N PRO A 77 -11.00 1.32 10.07
CA PRO A 77 -11.10 0.07 10.84
C PRO A 77 -11.06 -1.22 10.00
N ASN A 78 -11.32 -1.15 8.70
CA ASN A 78 -11.48 -2.32 7.81
C ASN A 78 -10.28 -2.59 6.90
N PHE A 79 -9.30 -1.68 6.85
CA PHE A 79 -8.09 -1.89 6.07
C PHE A 79 -6.91 -1.03 6.57
N ILE A 80 -5.71 -1.42 6.13
CA ILE A 80 -4.51 -0.57 6.15
C ILE A 80 -4.24 -0.16 4.71
N GLU A 81 -4.02 1.13 4.45
CA GLU A 81 -3.64 1.63 3.14
C GLU A 81 -2.11 1.76 3.07
N PHE A 82 -1.54 1.23 1.98
CA PHE A 82 -0.15 1.39 1.63
C PHE A 82 -0.08 2.33 0.42
N SER A 83 0.63 3.44 0.58
CA SER A 83 0.79 4.44 -0.46
C SER A 83 2.26 4.49 -0.86
N GLY A 84 2.54 4.22 -2.14
CA GLY A 84 3.86 4.45 -2.71
C GLY A 84 4.09 5.92 -3.06
N SER A 85 5.17 6.16 -3.80
CA SER A 85 5.51 7.48 -4.37
C SER A 85 4.64 7.77 -5.60
N PHE A 86 4.14 9.02 -5.72
CA PHE A 86 3.35 9.53 -6.86
C PHE A 86 3.96 9.17 -8.21
N GLU A 87 5.26 9.37 -8.35
CA GLU A 87 5.96 9.12 -9.61
C GLU A 87 6.02 7.64 -9.97
N LEU A 88 5.93 6.74 -9.00
CA LEU A 88 6.09 5.29 -9.19
C LEU A 88 4.75 4.56 -9.26
N PHE A 89 3.76 5.03 -8.50
CA PHE A 89 2.45 4.40 -8.37
C PHE A 89 1.34 5.16 -9.10
N SER A 90 1.69 6.12 -9.97
CA SER A 90 0.74 6.63 -10.96
C SER A 90 0.79 5.80 -12.26
N SER A 91 -0.38 5.35 -12.70
CA SER A 91 -0.60 4.42 -13.83
C SER A 91 -0.21 4.99 -15.19
N TRP A 92 -0.16 6.32 -15.34
CA TRP A 92 0.25 6.95 -16.60
C TRP A 92 1.75 7.15 -16.73
N PHE A 93 2.49 7.01 -15.63
CA PHE A 93 3.92 7.27 -15.66
C PHE A 93 4.75 6.00 -15.52
N ARG A 94 4.48 5.09 -14.56
CA ARG A 94 5.49 4.05 -14.23
C ARG A 94 4.99 2.73 -13.64
N PHE A 95 3.79 2.66 -13.06
CA PHE A 95 3.39 1.44 -12.34
C PHE A 95 3.24 0.21 -13.25
N ALA A 96 2.75 0.43 -14.48
CA ALA A 96 2.64 -0.60 -15.51
C ALA A 96 3.87 -0.66 -16.44
N ASP A 97 4.88 0.19 -16.21
CA ASP A 97 6.07 0.28 -17.06
C ASP A 97 7.11 -0.78 -16.67
N LYS A 98 7.50 -1.60 -17.64
CA LYS A 98 8.55 -2.62 -17.45
C LYS A 98 9.89 -2.00 -17.05
N GLU A 99 10.20 -0.78 -17.49
CA GLU A 99 11.47 -0.10 -17.18
C GLU A 99 11.61 0.30 -15.71
N GLN A 100 10.49 0.33 -14.98
CA GLN A 100 10.41 0.71 -13.56
C GLN A 100 10.01 -0.48 -12.68
N SER A 101 9.84 -1.66 -13.27
CA SER A 101 9.37 -2.87 -12.60
C SER A 101 10.25 -3.27 -11.42
N GLU A 102 11.56 -3.05 -11.46
CA GLU A 102 12.48 -3.35 -10.35
C GLU A 102 12.14 -2.54 -9.10
N LEU A 103 12.00 -1.22 -9.26
CA LEU A 103 11.68 -0.29 -8.17
C LEU A 103 10.26 -0.51 -7.62
N THR A 104 9.27 -0.67 -8.51
CA THR A 104 7.89 -1.00 -8.14
C THR A 104 7.80 -2.33 -7.39
N ASN A 105 8.52 -3.36 -7.86
CA ASN A 105 8.56 -4.66 -7.18
C ASN A 105 9.32 -4.58 -5.84
N GLY A 106 10.37 -3.75 -5.74
CA GLY A 106 11.07 -3.48 -4.49
C GLY A 106 10.14 -2.91 -3.42
N ILE A 107 9.42 -1.83 -3.76
CA ILE A 107 8.43 -1.21 -2.85
C ILE A 107 7.31 -2.19 -2.51
N ARG A 108 6.81 -2.93 -3.51
CA ARG A 108 5.81 -3.99 -3.29
C ARG A 108 6.28 -5.05 -2.30
N LYS A 109 7.56 -5.47 -2.37
CA LYS A 109 8.14 -6.41 -1.40
C LYS A 109 8.14 -5.82 0.02
N VAL A 110 8.47 -4.54 0.18
CA VAL A 110 8.39 -3.86 1.48
C VAL A 110 6.96 -3.91 2.04
N PHE A 111 5.96 -3.51 1.25
CA PHE A 111 4.55 -3.55 1.69
C PHE A 111 4.07 -4.98 1.98
N ARG A 112 4.47 -5.95 1.15
CA ARG A 112 4.18 -7.37 1.37
C ARG A 112 4.77 -7.89 2.68
N ASN A 113 6.00 -7.51 3.02
CA ASN A 113 6.62 -7.91 4.28
C ASN A 113 5.86 -7.33 5.48
N ILE A 114 5.50 -6.04 5.42
CA ILE A 114 4.71 -5.40 6.48
C ILE A 114 3.35 -6.10 6.63
N ALA A 115 2.66 -6.36 5.52
CA ALA A 115 1.37 -7.06 5.52
C ALA A 115 1.50 -8.49 6.10
N SER A 116 2.57 -9.20 5.74
CA SER A 116 2.86 -10.55 6.21
C SER A 116 3.06 -10.60 7.73
N GLU A 117 3.92 -9.73 8.28
CA GLU A 117 4.17 -9.60 9.71
C GLU A 117 2.93 -9.16 10.48
N TYR A 118 2.12 -8.29 9.86
CA TYR A 118 0.87 -7.84 10.47
C TYR A 118 -0.16 -8.98 10.60
N GLY A 119 -0.16 -9.98 9.73
CA GLY A 119 -1.21 -11.00 9.64
C GLY A 119 -2.19 -10.82 8.49
N ILE A 120 -1.94 -9.88 7.57
CA ILE A 120 -2.79 -9.64 6.38
C ILE A 120 -2.54 -10.74 5.36
N SER A 121 -3.62 -11.39 4.90
CA SER A 121 -3.57 -12.47 3.91
C SER A 121 -3.78 -12.01 2.47
N LYS A 122 -4.24 -10.77 2.26
CA LYS A 122 -4.52 -10.21 0.93
C LYS A 122 -4.17 -8.73 0.87
N LEU A 123 -3.43 -8.36 -0.17
CA LEU A 123 -3.30 -6.98 -0.62
C LEU A 123 -4.11 -6.80 -1.91
N ILE A 124 -4.94 -5.76 -1.97
CA ILE A 124 -5.75 -5.42 -3.15
C ILE A 124 -5.16 -4.15 -3.76
N TYR A 125 -4.91 -4.20 -5.06
CA TYR A 125 -4.37 -3.10 -5.85
C TYR A 125 -5.42 -2.67 -6.86
N PHE A 126 -5.73 -1.39 -6.90
CA PHE A 126 -6.71 -0.82 -7.83
C PHE A 126 -6.38 0.64 -8.09
N SER A 127 -6.97 1.23 -9.11
CA SER A 127 -6.79 2.65 -9.40
C SER A 127 -7.82 3.52 -8.66
N GLU A 128 -7.52 4.79 -8.40
CA GLU A 128 -8.49 5.71 -7.82
C GLU A 128 -9.77 5.87 -8.68
N TRP A 129 -9.70 5.65 -10.00
CA TRP A 129 -10.89 5.63 -10.87
C TRP A 129 -11.70 4.34 -10.74
N PHE A 130 -11.10 3.25 -10.26
CA PHE A 130 -11.85 2.07 -9.88
C PHE A 130 -12.64 2.37 -8.60
N PHE A 131 -12.01 2.97 -7.60
CA PHE A 131 -12.66 3.40 -6.37
C PHE A 131 -11.73 4.37 -5.64
N GLU A 132 -12.18 5.56 -5.23
CA GLU A 132 -11.31 6.54 -4.59
C GLU A 132 -11.37 6.43 -3.06
N LEU A 133 -10.29 5.97 -2.42
CA LEU A 133 -10.24 5.90 -0.93
C LEU A 133 -10.44 7.25 -0.23
N GLY A 134 -10.24 8.37 -0.92
CA GLY A 134 -10.56 9.71 -0.42
C GLY A 134 -12.05 9.90 -0.12
N GLU A 135 -12.93 9.31 -0.94
CA GLU A 135 -14.39 9.35 -0.76
C GLU A 135 -14.82 8.67 0.54
N ILE A 136 -14.11 7.61 0.98
CA ILE A 136 -14.34 6.99 2.30
C ILE A 136 -14.02 7.96 3.44
N ARG A 137 -12.91 8.71 3.33
CA ARG A 137 -12.50 9.68 4.35
C ARG A 137 -13.42 10.90 4.40
N ASN A 138 -14.07 11.21 3.29
CA ASN A 138 -15.05 12.29 3.16
C ASN A 138 -16.49 11.84 3.46
N GLU A 139 -16.71 10.59 3.86
CA GLU A 139 -18.03 10.01 4.14
C GLU A 139 -18.97 9.96 2.92
N GLU A 140 -18.41 10.04 1.69
CA GLU A 140 -19.16 9.95 0.43
C GLU A 140 -19.34 8.49 -0.01
N GLU A 141 -18.39 7.63 0.35
CA GLU A 141 -18.42 6.18 0.10
C GLU A 141 -18.06 5.40 1.37
N THR A 142 -18.32 4.10 1.39
CA THR A 142 -17.96 3.21 2.51
C THR A 142 -17.03 2.09 2.08
N PHE A 143 -16.40 1.41 3.06
CA PHE A 143 -15.66 0.20 2.78
C PHE A 143 -16.56 -0.88 2.16
N GLU A 144 -17.81 -0.96 2.59
CA GLU A 144 -18.82 -1.87 2.07
C GLU A 144 -19.10 -1.60 0.59
N ASN A 145 -19.12 -0.33 0.15
CA ASN A 145 -19.26 0.03 -1.27
C ASN A 145 -18.10 -0.53 -2.12
N LEU A 146 -16.86 -0.40 -1.64
CA LEU A 146 -15.69 -1.00 -2.31
C LEU A 146 -15.83 -2.53 -2.42
N MET A 147 -16.19 -3.18 -1.32
CA MET A 147 -16.34 -4.64 -1.30
C MET A 147 -17.50 -5.12 -2.18
N GLU A 148 -18.60 -4.37 -2.24
CA GLU A 148 -19.71 -4.62 -3.15
C GLU A 148 -19.28 -4.48 -4.62
N LYS A 149 -18.49 -3.45 -4.94
CA LYS A 149 -17.94 -3.25 -6.29
C LYS A 149 -17.08 -4.43 -6.73
N ILE A 150 -16.15 -4.89 -5.88
CA ILE A 150 -15.33 -6.07 -6.16
C ILE A 150 -16.20 -7.32 -6.35
N LYS A 151 -17.23 -7.50 -5.51
CA LYS A 151 -18.14 -8.65 -5.60
C LYS A 151 -18.98 -8.65 -6.87
N ASN A 152 -19.47 -7.48 -7.29
CA ASN A 152 -20.39 -7.35 -8.42
C ASN A 152 -19.65 -7.41 -9.78
N TYR A 153 -18.35 -7.12 -9.80
CA TYR A 153 -17.55 -7.09 -11.03
C TYR A 153 -16.31 -7.99 -10.99
N PRO A 154 -16.47 -9.32 -10.77
CA PRO A 154 -15.34 -10.25 -10.68
C PRO A 154 -14.54 -10.37 -11.99
N ASN A 155 -15.14 -10.01 -13.12
CA ASN A 155 -14.49 -9.99 -14.43
C ASN A 155 -13.45 -8.87 -14.60
N LEU A 156 -13.40 -7.92 -13.66
CA LEU A 156 -12.40 -6.85 -13.60
C LEU A 156 -11.15 -7.26 -12.80
N GLU A 157 -11.14 -8.45 -12.19
CA GLU A 157 -9.94 -9.02 -11.56
C GLU A 157 -8.92 -9.44 -12.64
N ARG A 158 -7.65 -9.09 -12.41
CA ARG A 158 -6.53 -9.54 -13.23
C ARG A 158 -5.63 -10.49 -12.47
N GLU A 159 -4.94 -11.37 -13.21
CA GLU A 159 -3.95 -12.29 -12.65
C GLU A 159 -2.58 -11.64 -12.43
N LYS A 160 -2.36 -10.47 -13.04
CA LYS A 160 -1.09 -9.74 -13.01
C LYS A 160 -1.35 -8.29 -12.65
N LEU A 161 -0.44 -7.76 -11.83
CA LEU A 161 -0.46 -6.37 -11.40
C LEU A 161 -0.08 -5.39 -12.53
N PHE A 162 0.95 -5.74 -13.28
CA PHE A 162 1.44 -4.89 -14.38
C PHE A 162 0.46 -4.94 -15.55
N GLY A 163 0.01 -3.77 -16.00
CA GLY A 163 -0.97 -3.62 -17.08
C GLY A 163 -2.42 -3.55 -16.61
N LEU A 164 -2.68 -3.33 -15.31
CA LEU A 164 -4.02 -3.02 -14.80
C LEU A 164 -4.58 -1.77 -15.47
N GLU A 165 -5.78 -1.88 -16.04
CA GLU A 165 -6.54 -0.73 -16.52
C GLU A 165 -7.18 0.03 -15.36
N SER A 166 -7.63 1.26 -15.63
CA SER A 166 -8.17 2.17 -14.59
C SER A 166 -9.40 1.64 -13.85
N ASN A 167 -10.15 0.71 -14.44
CA ASN A 167 -11.34 0.11 -13.85
C ASN A 167 -11.10 -1.35 -13.40
N GLU A 168 -9.84 -1.78 -13.30
CA GLU A 168 -9.47 -3.14 -12.93
C GLU A 168 -8.85 -3.20 -11.55
N TYR A 169 -8.76 -4.41 -11.00
CA TYR A 169 -8.08 -4.66 -9.74
C TYR A 169 -7.27 -5.96 -9.76
N TYR A 170 -6.27 -6.04 -8.89
CA TYR A 170 -5.44 -7.22 -8.66
C TYR A 170 -5.43 -7.59 -7.18
N ILE A 171 -5.58 -8.88 -6.89
CA ILE A 171 -5.48 -9.42 -5.53
C ILE A 171 -4.19 -10.21 -5.38
N GLU A 172 -3.28 -9.71 -4.55
CA GLU A 172 -2.10 -10.45 -4.14
C GLU A 172 -2.38 -11.27 -2.89
N LYS A 173 -2.16 -12.58 -2.96
CA LYS A 173 -2.20 -13.47 -1.79
C LYS A 173 -0.89 -13.38 -1.04
N ILE A 174 -0.98 -13.10 0.25
CA ILE A 174 0.14 -13.07 1.19
C ILE A 174 0.03 -14.29 2.09
N SER A 175 1.16 -14.94 2.37
CA SER A 175 1.27 -15.95 3.42
C SER A 175 1.71 -15.23 4.68
N PRO A 176 0.83 -14.98 5.66
CA PRO A 176 1.24 -14.28 6.86
C PRO A 176 2.27 -15.10 7.62
N VAL A 177 3.17 -14.43 8.34
CA VAL A 177 4.03 -15.12 9.30
C VAL A 177 3.10 -15.74 10.33
N ALA A 178 3.28 -17.02 10.63
CA ALA A 178 2.50 -17.70 11.66
C ALA A 178 2.78 -16.99 13.00
N ASN A 179 1.88 -16.09 13.40
CA ASN A 179 2.03 -15.34 14.61
C ASN A 179 1.88 -16.29 15.81
N ASN A 180 3.00 -16.57 16.48
CA ASN A 180 3.02 -16.96 17.89
C ASN A 180 2.79 -15.70 18.75
N VAL A 181 1.66 -15.00 18.53
CA VAL A 181 1.19 -13.93 19.41
C VAL A 181 0.06 -14.47 20.25
#